data_AF-A0A534S833-F1
#
_entry.id   AF-A0A534S833-F1
#
_cell.length_a   1.000
_cell.length_b   1.000
_cell.length_c   1.000
_cell.angle_alpha   90.00
_cell.angle_beta   90.00
_cell.angle_gamma   90.00
#
_symmetry.space_group_name_H-M   'P 1'
#
loop_
_entity.id
_entity.type
_entity.pdbx_description
1 polymer ?
#
loop_
_entity_poly.entity_id
_entity_poly.type
_entity_poly.pdbx_seq_one_letter_code
_entity_poly.pdbx_strand_id
1 'polypeptide(L)'
;MQGLVCAVWAVALVACGSGRRGPLRIAMTPWAGNEFLFLAEAKGFLAAEGVEVRLAESTSLDDVVRAFDRGEIDGLTGTLADVLESRARTPRAPRAFMALGTSSSTDVILARVGVVTVGAAEMADDAPEEVFDVLALAADVLERRPRDAAALVRAWDRTLAFAAEKRTEAADFMARHAEVTVEELEDALAGIRMLTSREQRPLFAPDGPLVTAVEAMAAAMHDGGAAADCLAPEPLARAGGRG
;
A
#
# COMPACT_ATOMS: atom_id res chain seq x y z
N MET A 1 -67.89 -11.97 19.84
CA MET A 1 -66.79 -12.78 20.40
C MET A 1 -65.97 -13.23 19.21
N GLN A 2 -64.88 -12.51 18.90
CA GLN A 2 -63.48 -12.95 19.10
C GLN A 2 -63.16 -14.21 18.26
N GLY A 3 -62.22 -14.26 17.33
CA GLY A 3 -61.08 -13.38 17.12
C GLY A 3 -60.48 -13.49 15.72
N LEU A 4 -59.83 -12.39 15.36
CA LEU A 4 -59.01 -12.14 14.19
C LEU A 4 -57.71 -12.94 14.30
N VAL A 5 -57.45 -13.89 13.39
CA VAL A 5 -56.13 -14.52 13.26
C VAL A 5 -55.38 -13.81 12.13
N CYS A 6 -54.67 -12.74 12.49
CA CYS A 6 -53.65 -12.14 11.63
C CYS A 6 -52.44 -13.09 11.58
N ALA A 7 -52.33 -13.87 10.50
CA ALA A 7 -51.10 -14.57 10.15
C ALA A 7 -50.08 -13.54 9.66
N VAL A 8 -49.30 -12.98 10.60
CA VAL A 8 -48.13 -12.16 10.30
C VAL A 8 -47.05 -13.11 9.77
N TRP A 9 -46.93 -13.19 8.45
CA TRP A 9 -45.76 -13.75 7.79
C TRP A 9 -44.59 -12.78 8.04
N ALA A 10 -43.78 -13.10 9.05
CA ALA A 10 -42.49 -12.47 9.26
C ALA A 10 -41.54 -12.92 8.14
N VAL A 11 -41.55 -12.18 7.03
CA VAL A 11 -40.48 -12.22 6.05
C VAL A 11 -39.25 -11.65 6.76
N ALA A 12 -38.41 -12.54 7.28
CA ALA A 12 -37.07 -12.20 7.72
C ALA A 12 -36.31 -11.70 6.48
N LEU A 13 -36.21 -10.38 6.36
CA LEU A 13 -35.23 -9.74 5.49
C LEU A 13 -33.85 -10.17 6.01
N VAL A 14 -33.33 -11.26 5.46
CA VAL A 14 -31.89 -11.52 5.44
C VAL A 14 -31.31 -10.38 4.63
N ALA A 15 -30.99 -9.28 5.31
CA ALA A 15 -30.12 -8.26 4.80
C ALA A 15 -28.76 -8.94 4.62
N CYS A 16 -28.53 -9.54 3.45
CA CYS A 16 -27.19 -9.74 2.93
C CYS A 16 -26.58 -8.34 2.84
N GLY A 17 -25.97 -7.90 3.94
CA GLY A 17 -25.24 -6.66 4.05
C GLY A 17 -23.95 -6.73 3.26
N SER A 18 -24.05 -6.84 1.93
CA SER A 18 -23.01 -6.38 1.01
C SER A 18 -23.14 -4.86 0.87
N GLY A 19 -23.18 -4.16 2.01
CA GLY A 19 -22.99 -2.72 2.01
C GLY A 19 -21.61 -2.49 1.42
N ARG A 20 -21.55 -1.95 0.19
CA ARG A 20 -20.32 -1.54 -0.47
C ARG A 20 -19.57 -0.68 0.54
N ARG A 21 -18.53 -1.24 1.13
CA ARG A 21 -17.70 -0.50 2.09
C ARG A 21 -17.10 0.67 1.31
N GLY A 22 -17.04 1.84 1.93
CA GLY A 22 -16.46 3.02 1.29
C GLY A 22 -15.05 2.76 0.77
N PRO A 23 -14.53 3.64 -0.10
CA PRO A 23 -13.21 3.47 -0.70
C PRO A 23 -12.13 3.30 0.38
N LEU A 24 -11.14 2.44 0.12
CA LEU A 24 -9.89 2.47 0.90
C LEU A 24 -9.22 3.80 0.60
N ARG A 25 -8.91 4.58 1.64
CA ARG A 25 -8.20 5.85 1.49
C ARG A 25 -6.72 5.60 1.74
N ILE A 26 -5.88 5.78 0.74
CA ILE A 26 -4.44 5.53 0.84
C ILE A 26 -3.74 6.86 0.59
N ALA A 27 -2.95 7.31 1.57
CA ALA A 27 -2.03 8.41 1.35
C ALA A 27 -0.66 7.90 0.93
N MET A 28 0.09 8.68 0.18
CA MET A 28 1.37 8.25 -0.35
C MET A 28 2.47 9.27 -0.08
N THR A 29 3.62 8.77 0.37
CA THR A 29 4.85 9.56 0.39
C THR A 29 5.39 9.70 -1.03
N PRO A 30 6.11 10.80 -1.36
CA PRO A 30 6.61 11.02 -2.71
C PRO A 30 7.56 9.91 -3.18
N TRP A 31 7.23 9.27 -4.29
CA TRP A 31 8.01 8.21 -4.93
C TRP A 31 7.47 7.96 -6.35
N ALA A 32 8.34 7.94 -7.36
CA ALA A 32 7.92 7.81 -8.77
C ALA A 32 7.15 6.50 -9.06
N GLY A 33 7.41 5.43 -8.30
CA GLY A 33 6.68 4.17 -8.45
C GLY A 33 5.19 4.24 -8.05
N ASN A 34 4.75 5.28 -7.34
CA ASN A 34 3.33 5.49 -7.02
C ASN A 34 2.47 5.73 -8.27
N GLU A 35 3.08 6.19 -9.38
CA GLU A 35 2.38 6.42 -10.65
C GLU A 35 1.66 5.17 -11.17
N PHE A 36 2.16 3.99 -10.84
CA PHE A 36 1.49 2.72 -11.16
C PHE A 36 0.16 2.56 -10.41
N LEU A 37 0.00 3.10 -9.21
CA LEU A 37 -1.28 3.08 -8.48
C LEU A 37 -2.30 4.02 -9.13
N PHE A 38 -1.87 5.21 -9.56
CA PHE A 38 -2.73 6.13 -10.31
C PHE A 38 -3.12 5.57 -11.68
N LEU A 39 -2.19 4.89 -12.36
CA LEU A 39 -2.49 4.16 -13.59
C LEU A 39 -3.52 3.06 -13.35
N ALA A 40 -3.43 2.33 -12.22
CA ALA A 40 -4.39 1.31 -11.84
C ALA A 40 -5.81 1.87 -11.65
N GLU A 41 -5.91 3.04 -11.00
CA GLU A 41 -7.16 3.77 -10.80
C GLU A 41 -7.74 4.25 -12.13
N ALA A 42 -6.94 4.95 -12.94
CA ALA A 42 -7.37 5.53 -14.20
C ALA A 42 -7.79 4.49 -15.26
N LYS A 43 -7.14 3.32 -15.27
CA LYS A 43 -7.53 2.20 -16.15
C LYS A 43 -8.64 1.34 -15.57
N GLY A 44 -9.11 1.63 -14.36
CA GLY A 44 -10.20 0.91 -13.71
C GLY A 44 -9.83 -0.51 -13.26
N PHE A 45 -8.53 -0.82 -13.12
CA PHE A 45 -8.08 -2.15 -12.69
C PHE A 45 -8.48 -2.45 -11.24
N LEU A 46 -8.49 -1.43 -10.38
CA LEU A 46 -8.98 -1.54 -9.00
C LEU A 46 -10.48 -1.88 -8.99
N ALA A 47 -11.28 -1.15 -9.76
CA ALA A 47 -12.71 -1.37 -9.88
C ALA A 47 -13.04 -2.75 -10.49
N ALA A 48 -12.25 -3.21 -11.47
CA ALA A 48 -12.40 -4.53 -12.08
C ALA A 48 -12.17 -5.68 -11.08
N GLU A 49 -11.34 -5.45 -10.05
CA GLU A 49 -11.12 -6.40 -8.95
C GLU A 49 -12.11 -6.21 -7.78
N GLY A 50 -13.07 -5.30 -7.93
CA GLY A 50 -14.15 -5.05 -6.96
C GLY A 50 -13.75 -4.17 -5.77
N VAL A 51 -12.62 -3.45 -5.85
CA VAL A 51 -12.16 -2.54 -4.80
C VAL A 51 -12.21 -1.09 -5.28
N GLU A 52 -12.80 -0.21 -4.46
CA GLU A 52 -12.74 1.23 -4.64
C GLU A 52 -11.62 1.76 -3.75
N VAL A 53 -10.72 2.57 -4.31
CA VAL A 53 -9.60 3.19 -3.61
C VAL A 53 -9.59 4.67 -3.94
N ARG A 54 -9.25 5.50 -2.96
CA ARG A 54 -8.93 6.91 -3.15
C ARG A 54 -7.48 7.13 -2.79
N LEU A 55 -6.70 7.58 -3.76
CA LEU A 55 -5.29 7.90 -3.60
C LEU A 55 -5.15 9.39 -3.28
N ALA A 56 -4.28 9.70 -2.33
CA ALA A 56 -3.98 11.08 -1.97
C ALA A 56 -2.48 11.26 -1.80
N GLU A 57 -1.90 12.20 -2.53
CA GLU A 57 -0.50 12.56 -2.35
C GLU A 57 -0.32 13.36 -1.05
N SER A 58 0.82 13.14 -0.42
CA SER A 58 1.25 13.92 0.74
C SER A 58 2.70 14.36 0.56
N THR A 59 3.01 15.54 1.07
CA THR A 59 4.36 16.11 1.03
C THR A 59 5.18 15.76 2.27
N SER A 60 4.58 15.13 3.28
CA SER A 60 5.28 14.73 4.51
C SER A 60 4.72 13.47 5.15
N LEU A 61 5.60 12.63 5.69
CA LEU A 61 5.18 11.47 6.48
C LEU A 61 4.37 11.89 7.71
N ASP A 62 4.69 13.04 8.32
CA ASP A 62 3.97 13.54 9.49
C ASP A 62 2.50 13.84 9.22
N ASP A 63 2.17 14.35 8.03
CA ASP A 63 0.78 14.56 7.62
C ASP A 63 0.06 13.23 7.39
N VAL A 64 0.74 12.25 6.76
CA VAL A 64 0.22 10.89 6.56
C VAL A 64 -0.09 10.23 7.91
N VAL A 65 0.87 10.22 8.84
CA VAL A 65 0.70 9.60 10.16
C VAL A 65 -0.42 10.27 10.95
N ARG A 66 -0.53 11.61 10.91
CA ARG A 66 -1.63 12.35 11.56
C ARG A 66 -2.99 11.99 10.98
N ALA A 67 -3.13 11.94 9.66
CA ALA A 67 -4.37 11.54 9.01
C ALA A 67 -4.71 10.07 9.30
N PHE A 68 -3.69 9.21 9.34
CA PHE A 68 -3.83 7.80 9.66
C PHE A 68 -4.37 7.62 11.08
N ASP A 69 -3.76 8.26 12.07
CA ASP A 69 -4.17 8.18 13.47
C ASP A 69 -5.63 8.63 13.68
N ARG A 70 -6.05 9.67 12.96
CA ARG A 70 -7.43 10.20 12.99
C ARG A 70 -8.48 9.33 12.30
N GLY A 71 -8.08 8.28 11.60
CA GLY A 71 -9.03 7.50 10.79
C GLY A 71 -9.42 8.19 9.48
N GLU A 72 -8.69 9.22 9.05
CA GLU A 72 -8.93 9.95 7.80
C GLU A 72 -8.37 9.21 6.58
N ILE A 73 -7.36 8.37 6.79
CA ILE A 73 -6.86 7.39 5.81
C ILE A 73 -6.81 5.98 6.40
N ASP A 74 -6.82 4.97 5.54
CA ASP A 74 -6.86 3.55 5.89
C ASP A 74 -5.52 2.84 5.63
N GLY A 75 -4.68 3.42 4.78
CA GLY A 75 -3.38 2.90 4.38
C GLY A 75 -2.39 3.98 3.99
N LEU A 76 -1.14 3.57 3.84
CA LEU A 76 -0.06 4.42 3.38
C LEU A 76 0.88 3.66 2.45
N THR A 77 1.41 4.35 1.42
CA THR A 77 2.66 3.92 0.78
C THR A 77 3.85 4.64 1.41
N GLY A 78 4.99 3.98 1.41
CA GLY A 78 6.26 4.50 1.90
C GLY A 78 7.30 3.39 2.01
N THR A 79 8.45 3.73 2.55
CA THR A 79 9.50 2.74 2.82
C THR A 79 9.09 1.83 3.99
N LEU A 80 9.74 0.68 4.11
CA LEU A 80 9.58 -0.18 5.28
C LEU A 80 9.92 0.56 6.60
N ALA A 81 10.85 1.52 6.56
CA ALA A 81 11.19 2.38 7.70
C ALA A 81 10.01 3.26 8.10
N ASP A 82 9.35 3.89 7.12
CA ASP A 82 8.20 4.76 7.36
C ASP A 82 7.05 3.97 8.04
N VAL A 83 6.85 2.69 7.67
CA VAL A 83 5.86 1.82 8.33
C VAL A 83 6.23 1.55 9.79
N LEU A 84 7.49 1.19 10.08
CA LEU A 84 7.94 0.92 11.45
C LEU A 84 7.87 2.18 12.33
N GLU A 85 8.30 3.33 11.80
CA GLU A 85 8.19 4.62 12.49
C GLU A 85 6.71 4.97 12.76
N SER A 86 5.84 4.76 11.77
CA SER A 86 4.40 4.99 11.92
C SER A 86 3.81 4.10 13.01
N ARG A 87 4.20 2.82 13.10
CA ARG A 87 3.74 1.90 14.17
C ARG A 87 4.10 2.39 15.56
N ALA A 88 5.28 2.96 15.74
CA ALA A 88 5.70 3.52 17.03
C ALA A 88 4.89 4.78 17.42
N ARG A 89 4.22 5.43 16.45
CA ARG A 89 3.54 6.71 16.62
C ARG A 89 2.02 6.63 16.64
N THR A 90 1.41 5.51 16.22
CA THR A 90 -0.05 5.34 16.19
C THR A 90 -0.52 3.97 16.69
N PRO A 91 -1.58 3.90 17.52
CA PRO A 91 -2.20 2.64 17.93
C PRO A 91 -2.86 1.87 16.78
N ARG A 92 -3.04 2.49 15.60
CA ARG A 92 -3.62 1.82 14.42
C ARG A 92 -2.67 0.83 13.74
N ALA A 93 -1.39 0.85 14.14
CA ALA A 93 -0.40 -0.19 13.84
C ALA A 93 -0.43 -0.66 12.37
N PRO A 94 0.01 0.18 11.41
CA PRO A 94 0.00 -0.19 9.99
C PRO A 94 0.82 -1.46 9.76
N ARG A 95 0.35 -2.33 8.85
CA ARG A 95 1.03 -3.56 8.46
C ARG A 95 1.24 -3.56 6.95
N ALA A 96 2.49 -3.72 6.53
CA ALA A 96 2.84 -3.82 5.12
C ALA A 96 2.34 -5.16 4.56
N PHE A 97 1.57 -5.13 3.47
CA PHE A 97 1.03 -6.34 2.84
C PHE A 97 1.46 -6.51 1.38
N MET A 98 2.09 -5.49 0.80
CA MET A 98 2.70 -5.51 -0.52
C MET A 98 4.06 -4.81 -0.47
N ALA A 99 5.02 -5.34 -1.22
CA ALA A 99 6.23 -4.61 -1.60
C ALA A 99 6.08 -4.18 -3.05
N LEU A 100 5.90 -2.88 -3.26
CA LEU A 100 5.61 -2.31 -4.58
C LEU A 100 6.85 -2.33 -5.47
N GLY A 101 8.00 -2.04 -4.88
CA GLY A 101 9.24 -1.91 -5.60
C GLY A 101 10.47 -2.00 -4.69
N THR A 102 11.62 -2.05 -5.32
CA THR A 102 12.88 -1.69 -4.67
C THR A 102 13.49 -0.46 -5.33
N SER A 103 14.11 0.40 -4.53
CA SER A 103 14.83 1.59 -4.99
C SER A 103 16.20 1.68 -4.33
N SER A 104 17.14 2.40 -4.95
CA SER A 104 18.41 2.70 -4.29
C SER A 104 18.20 3.70 -3.14
N SER A 105 18.99 3.59 -2.07
CA SER A 105 18.96 4.56 -0.96
C SER A 105 19.28 6.00 -1.40
N THR A 106 20.02 6.17 -2.52
CA THR A 106 20.34 7.48 -3.11
C THR A 106 19.13 8.12 -3.81
N ASP A 107 18.22 7.32 -4.39
CA ASP A 107 17.01 7.82 -5.06
C ASP A 107 15.95 8.29 -4.05
N VAL A 108 15.88 7.64 -2.87
CA VAL A 108 15.05 8.08 -1.74
C VAL A 108 15.46 9.48 -1.27
N ILE A 109 16.76 9.80 -1.35
CA ILE A 109 17.29 11.12 -1.02
C ILE A 109 16.86 12.13 -2.10
N LEU A 110 17.01 11.82 -3.39
CA LEU A 110 16.62 12.74 -4.47
C LEU A 110 15.11 13.02 -4.49
N ALA A 111 14.26 12.02 -4.23
CA ALA A 111 12.80 12.20 -4.11
C ALA A 111 12.42 13.09 -2.91
N ARG A 112 13.21 13.05 -1.82
CA ARG A 112 13.05 13.94 -0.65
C ARG A 112 13.70 15.32 -0.83
N VAL A 113 14.59 15.53 -1.79
CA VAL A 113 15.30 16.82 -2.01
C VAL A 113 14.40 17.90 -2.65
N GLY A 114 13.11 17.62 -2.88
CA GLY A 114 12.07 18.65 -3.04
C GLY A 114 11.57 19.26 -1.73
N VAL A 115 11.80 18.62 -0.57
CA VAL A 115 11.41 19.08 0.77
C VAL A 115 12.52 18.72 1.77
N VAL A 116 13.40 19.67 2.06
CA VAL A 116 14.46 19.50 3.08
C VAL A 116 13.82 19.17 4.44
N THR A 117 13.98 17.93 4.90
CA THR A 117 13.81 17.56 6.31
C THR A 117 15.12 17.03 6.86
N VAL A 118 15.54 17.62 7.98
CA VAL A 118 16.86 17.43 8.61
C VAL A 118 17.06 16.02 9.18
N GLY A 119 16.05 15.14 9.12
CA GLY A 119 16.12 13.76 9.65
C GLY A 119 16.61 12.68 8.67
N ALA A 120 16.64 12.93 7.35
CA ALA A 120 17.04 11.91 6.38
C ALA A 120 18.57 11.67 6.33
N ALA A 121 19.38 12.61 6.82
CA ALA A 121 20.83 12.52 6.77
C ALA A 121 21.42 11.55 7.81
N GLU A 122 20.77 11.36 8.96
CA GLU A 122 21.30 10.49 10.02
C GLU A 122 21.00 8.99 9.77
N MET A 123 20.01 8.67 8.93
CA MET A 123 19.74 7.30 8.51
C MET A 123 20.63 6.82 7.34
N ALA A 124 21.35 7.73 6.67
CA ALA A 124 22.05 7.43 5.42
C ALA A 124 23.36 6.64 5.60
N ASP A 125 24.04 6.75 6.75
CA ASP A 125 25.31 6.06 6.97
C ASP A 125 25.15 4.55 7.25
N ASP A 126 23.96 4.10 7.68
CA ASP A 126 23.64 2.70 8.02
C ASP A 126 22.48 2.10 7.20
N ALA A 127 21.95 2.83 6.21
CA ALA A 127 20.83 2.34 5.39
C ALA A 127 21.26 1.22 4.42
N PRO A 128 20.44 0.17 4.23
CA PRO A 128 20.71 -0.85 3.22
C PRO A 128 20.81 -0.21 1.82
N GLU A 129 21.67 -0.75 0.95
CA GLU A 129 21.86 -0.28 -0.44
C GLU A 129 20.55 -0.29 -1.25
N GLU A 130 19.61 -1.17 -0.87
CA GLU A 130 18.29 -1.36 -1.49
C GLU A 130 17.18 -1.16 -0.44
N VAL A 131 16.22 -0.28 -0.75
CA VAL A 131 15.07 0.04 0.10
C VAL A 131 13.82 -0.59 -0.48
N PHE A 132 12.98 -1.20 0.37
CA PHE A 132 11.67 -1.69 -0.02
C PHE A 132 10.61 -0.60 0.13
N ASP A 133 10.00 -0.21 -0.98
CA ASP A 133 8.78 0.57 -0.99
C ASP A 133 7.58 -0.36 -0.85
N VAL A 134 6.73 -0.09 0.13
CA VAL A 134 5.64 -0.95 0.55
C VAL A 134 4.30 -0.21 0.53
N LEU A 135 3.23 -0.99 0.44
CA LEU A 135 1.88 -0.52 0.73
C LEU A 135 1.41 -1.20 2.00
N ALA A 136 1.01 -0.38 2.98
CA ALA A 136 0.53 -0.80 4.28
C ALA A 136 -0.92 -0.36 4.50
N LEU A 137 -1.65 -1.14 5.29
CA LEU A 137 -3.00 -0.83 5.76
C LEU A 137 -3.02 -0.93 7.29
N ALA A 138 -3.93 -0.20 7.93
CA ALA A 138 -4.18 -0.36 9.36
C ALA A 138 -4.55 -1.82 9.68
N ALA A 139 -4.08 -2.33 10.83
CA ALA A 139 -4.32 -3.72 11.23
C ALA A 139 -5.83 -4.05 11.23
N ASP A 140 -6.63 -3.14 11.78
CA ASP A 140 -8.08 -3.25 11.87
C ASP A 140 -8.78 -3.24 10.49
N VAL A 141 -8.19 -2.56 9.50
CA VAL A 141 -8.65 -2.55 8.11
C VAL A 141 -8.33 -3.87 7.43
N LEU A 142 -7.12 -4.42 7.62
CA LEU A 142 -6.72 -5.72 7.07
C LEU A 142 -7.61 -6.86 7.58
N GLU A 143 -7.93 -6.86 8.88
CA GLU A 143 -8.83 -7.82 9.51
C GLU A 143 -10.25 -7.73 8.93
N ARG A 144 -10.78 -6.51 8.81
CA ARG A 144 -12.15 -6.31 8.33
C ARG A 144 -12.26 -6.50 6.83
N ARG A 145 -11.26 -6.08 6.04
CA ARG A 145 -11.30 -5.99 4.55
C ARG A 145 -10.24 -6.87 3.86
N PRO A 146 -10.04 -8.14 4.23
CA PRO A 146 -8.96 -8.96 3.66
C PRO A 146 -9.16 -9.28 2.17
N ARG A 147 -10.41 -9.23 1.69
CA ARG A 147 -10.73 -9.41 0.26
C ARG A 147 -10.32 -8.20 -0.58
N ASP A 148 -10.41 -7.00 -0.02
CA ASP A 148 -10.09 -5.76 -0.71
C ASP A 148 -8.57 -5.58 -0.79
N ALA A 149 -7.84 -5.94 0.27
CA ALA A 149 -6.38 -6.02 0.22
C ALA A 149 -5.90 -7.04 -0.83
N ALA A 150 -6.55 -8.21 -0.93
CA ALA A 150 -6.23 -9.17 -2.00
C ALA A 150 -6.62 -8.67 -3.40
N ALA A 151 -7.68 -7.86 -3.52
CA ALA A 151 -8.07 -7.22 -4.77
C ALA A 151 -7.05 -6.17 -5.22
N LEU A 152 -6.49 -5.38 -4.29
CA LEU A 152 -5.36 -4.47 -4.55
C LEU A 152 -4.16 -5.21 -5.16
N VAL A 153 -3.79 -6.36 -4.60
CA VAL A 153 -2.68 -7.19 -5.14
C VAL A 153 -2.96 -7.62 -6.59
N ARG A 154 -4.19 -8.06 -6.91
CA ARG A 154 -4.54 -8.49 -8.28
C ARG A 154 -4.60 -7.31 -9.25
N ALA A 155 -5.11 -6.16 -8.80
CA ALA A 155 -5.14 -4.95 -9.59
C ALA A 155 -3.72 -4.47 -9.91
N TRP A 156 -2.82 -4.55 -8.94
CA TRP A 156 -1.40 -4.25 -9.12
C TRP A 156 -0.75 -5.11 -10.22
N ASP A 157 -0.93 -6.43 -10.19
CA ASP A 157 -0.41 -7.31 -11.24
C ASP A 157 -0.98 -6.96 -12.63
N ARG A 158 -2.28 -6.60 -12.71
CA ARG A 158 -2.89 -6.11 -13.95
C ARG A 158 -2.25 -4.82 -14.44
N THR A 159 -1.96 -3.88 -13.53
CA THR A 159 -1.26 -2.64 -13.87
C THR A 159 0.11 -2.91 -14.44
N LEU A 160 0.92 -3.75 -13.77
CA LEU A 160 2.27 -4.07 -14.26
C LEU A 160 2.23 -4.77 -15.62
N ALA A 161 1.28 -5.69 -15.83
CA ALA A 161 1.07 -6.33 -17.12
C ALA A 161 0.68 -5.31 -18.21
N PHE A 162 -0.24 -4.40 -17.90
CA PHE A 162 -0.64 -3.34 -18.83
C PHE A 162 0.53 -2.40 -19.16
N ALA A 163 1.28 -1.95 -18.17
CA ALA A 163 2.44 -1.08 -18.38
C ALA A 163 3.52 -1.76 -19.23
N ALA A 164 3.72 -3.07 -19.08
CA ALA A 164 4.64 -3.84 -19.91
C ALA A 164 4.14 -4.01 -21.36
N GLU A 165 2.84 -4.21 -21.58
CA GLU A 165 2.26 -4.41 -22.91
C GLU A 165 2.06 -3.08 -23.68
N LYS A 166 1.63 -2.03 -22.97
CA LYS A 166 1.25 -0.71 -23.51
C LYS A 166 2.18 0.38 -23.00
N ARG A 167 3.49 0.16 -23.10
CA ARG A 167 4.55 1.03 -22.53
C ARG A 167 4.34 2.51 -22.80
N THR A 168 4.18 2.91 -24.06
CA THR A 168 3.99 4.32 -24.43
C THR A 168 2.72 4.91 -23.82
N GLU A 169 1.60 4.17 -23.86
CA GLU A 169 0.34 4.65 -23.29
C GLU A 169 0.41 4.79 -21.76
N ALA A 170 1.09 3.86 -21.10
CA ALA A 170 1.32 3.91 -19.66
C ALA A 170 2.24 5.08 -19.28
N ALA A 171 3.37 5.24 -19.97
CA ALA A 171 4.32 6.31 -19.73
C ALA A 171 3.69 7.70 -20.00
N ASP A 172 2.97 7.86 -21.10
CA ASP A 172 2.26 9.11 -21.42
C ASP A 172 1.21 9.46 -20.35
N PHE A 173 0.54 8.46 -19.77
CA PHE A 173 -0.39 8.70 -18.68
C PHE A 173 0.34 9.15 -17.42
N MET A 174 1.31 8.34 -16.97
CA MET A 174 2.04 8.57 -15.71
C MET A 174 2.80 9.91 -15.75
N ALA A 175 3.46 10.24 -16.86
CA ALA A 175 4.19 11.49 -16.99
C ALA A 175 3.26 12.71 -16.92
N ARG A 176 2.09 12.64 -17.58
CA ARG A 176 1.08 13.71 -17.48
C ARG A 176 0.48 13.82 -16.09
N HIS A 177 0.27 12.72 -15.39
CA HIS A 177 -0.25 12.72 -14.02
C HIS A 177 0.75 13.36 -13.06
N ALA A 178 2.01 12.97 -13.15
CA ALA A 178 3.12 13.51 -12.36
C ALA A 178 3.56 14.93 -12.79
N GLU A 179 2.94 15.52 -13.81
CA GLU A 179 3.30 16.83 -14.38
C GLU A 179 4.76 16.95 -14.86
N VAL A 180 5.32 15.85 -15.38
CA VAL A 180 6.70 15.76 -15.91
C VAL A 180 6.70 15.30 -17.38
N THR A 181 7.87 15.36 -18.01
CA THR A 181 8.09 14.73 -19.32
C THR A 181 8.20 13.20 -19.20
N VAL A 182 7.98 12.49 -20.31
CA VAL A 182 8.19 11.03 -20.36
C VAL A 182 9.64 10.66 -20.07
N GLU A 183 10.60 11.47 -20.54
CA GLU A 183 12.03 11.29 -20.28
C GLU A 183 12.35 11.42 -18.78
N GLU A 184 11.86 12.47 -18.12
CA GLU A 184 12.05 12.65 -16.66
C GLU A 184 11.41 11.53 -15.85
N LEU A 185 10.25 11.02 -16.28
CA LEU A 185 9.62 9.86 -15.65
C LEU A 185 10.47 8.59 -15.84
N GLU A 186 10.94 8.33 -17.06
CA GLU A 186 11.77 7.15 -17.36
C GLU A 186 13.08 7.17 -16.56
N ASP A 187 13.72 8.33 -16.46
CA ASP A 187 14.91 8.54 -15.63
C ASP A 187 14.62 8.28 -14.15
N ALA A 188 13.50 8.81 -13.63
CA ALA A 188 13.09 8.58 -12.25
C ALA A 188 12.76 7.11 -11.95
N LEU A 189 12.28 6.36 -12.95
CA LEU A 189 11.98 4.93 -12.84
C LEU A 189 13.19 4.03 -13.10
N ALA A 190 14.28 4.53 -13.68
CA ALA A 190 15.44 3.71 -14.07
C ALA A 190 16.12 3.01 -12.89
N GLY A 191 16.08 3.61 -11.70
CA GLY A 191 16.58 3.04 -10.44
C GLY A 191 15.58 2.18 -9.67
N ILE A 192 14.35 2.03 -10.18
CA ILE A 192 13.24 1.39 -9.46
C ILE A 192 12.87 0.07 -10.13
N ARG A 193 12.90 -1.01 -9.34
CA ARG A 193 12.37 -2.32 -9.78
C ARG A 193 10.98 -2.56 -9.21
N MET A 194 9.95 -2.39 -10.04
CA MET A 194 8.58 -2.73 -9.65
C MET A 194 8.41 -4.26 -9.49
N LEU A 195 7.70 -4.70 -8.45
CA LEU A 195 7.57 -6.11 -8.09
C LEU A 195 6.17 -6.66 -8.38
N THR A 196 6.07 -7.73 -9.16
CA THR A 196 4.83 -8.50 -9.28
C THR A 196 4.51 -9.23 -7.98
N SER A 197 3.24 -9.58 -7.75
CA SER A 197 2.85 -10.35 -6.55
C SER A 197 3.60 -11.68 -6.43
N ARG A 198 4.02 -12.28 -7.55
CA ARG A 198 4.85 -13.49 -7.57
C ARG A 198 6.24 -13.23 -7.00
N GLU A 199 6.85 -12.09 -7.34
CA GLU A 199 8.17 -11.69 -6.82
C GLU A 199 8.11 -11.21 -5.37
N GLN A 200 6.96 -10.66 -4.94
CA GLN A 200 6.73 -10.25 -3.56
C GLN A 200 6.66 -11.45 -2.61
N ARG A 201 6.01 -12.55 -2.99
CA ARG A 201 5.80 -13.74 -2.12
C ARG A 201 7.05 -14.20 -1.35
N PRO A 202 8.21 -14.45 -1.98
CA PRO A 202 9.42 -14.88 -1.24
C PRO A 202 9.94 -13.81 -0.27
N LEU A 203 9.65 -12.52 -0.49
CA LEU A 203 10.04 -11.44 0.42
C LEU A 203 9.31 -11.52 1.76
N PHE A 204 8.05 -11.94 1.72
CA PHE A 204 7.16 -12.08 2.88
C PHE A 204 7.16 -13.48 3.52
N ALA A 205 7.94 -14.42 2.99
CA ALA A 205 8.06 -15.75 3.57
C ALA A 205 8.72 -15.68 4.97
N PRO A 206 8.52 -16.69 5.84
CA PRO A 206 9.36 -16.85 7.03
C PRO A 206 10.83 -16.78 6.63
N ASP A 207 11.64 -16.02 7.37
CA ASP A 207 13.06 -15.73 7.07
C ASP A 207 13.32 -15.03 5.73
N GLY A 208 12.26 -14.50 5.09
CA GLY A 208 12.35 -13.75 3.84
C GLY A 208 12.98 -12.37 4.03
N PRO A 209 13.49 -11.74 2.95
CA PRO A 209 14.17 -10.45 3.02
C PRO A 209 13.43 -9.35 3.80
N LEU A 210 12.10 -9.23 3.70
CA LEU A 210 11.35 -8.22 4.46
C LEU A 210 11.27 -8.55 5.94
N VAL A 211 11.15 -9.84 6.29
CA VAL A 211 11.14 -10.27 7.70
C VAL A 211 12.48 -9.92 8.34
N THR A 212 13.58 -10.30 7.70
CA THR A 212 14.94 -9.99 8.16
C THR A 212 15.17 -8.48 8.27
N ALA A 213 14.69 -7.70 7.30
CA ALA A 213 14.81 -6.24 7.34
C ALA A 213 14.02 -5.63 8.52
N VAL A 214 12.77 -6.05 8.72
CA VAL A 214 11.95 -5.60 9.86
C VAL A 214 12.63 -5.92 11.19
N GLU A 215 13.15 -7.14 11.36
CA GLU A 215 13.80 -7.57 12.59
C GLU A 215 15.08 -6.76 12.87
N ALA A 216 15.91 -6.53 11.84
CA ALA A 216 17.11 -5.71 11.96
C ALA A 216 16.78 -4.26 12.35
N MET A 217 15.78 -3.66 11.70
CA MET A 217 15.36 -2.28 11.97
C MET A 217 14.77 -2.12 13.36
N ALA A 218 13.89 -3.05 13.78
CA ALA A 218 13.30 -3.02 15.12
C ALA A 218 14.34 -3.23 16.23
N ALA A 219 15.36 -4.07 15.98
CA ALA A 219 16.49 -4.22 16.90
C ALA A 219 17.27 -2.91 17.06
N ALA A 220 17.53 -2.20 15.95
CA ALA A 220 18.20 -0.89 15.97
C ALA A 220 17.37 0.18 16.70
N MET A 221 16.04 0.11 16.61
CA MET A 221 15.12 1.03 17.30
C MET A 221 14.92 0.69 18.79
N HIS A 222 15.49 -0.41 19.30
CA HIS A 222 15.20 -0.96 20.64
C HIS A 222 13.70 -1.22 20.91
N ASP A 223 12.92 -1.43 19.85
CA ASP A 223 11.47 -1.63 19.92
C ASP A 223 11.10 -3.00 19.37
N GLY A 224 11.24 -4.03 20.22
CA GLY A 224 10.86 -5.39 19.86
C GLY A 224 9.36 -5.57 19.62
N GLY A 225 8.52 -4.62 20.06
CA GLY A 225 7.08 -4.64 19.81
C GLY A 225 6.71 -4.14 18.41
N ALA A 226 7.48 -3.20 17.86
CA ALA A 226 7.26 -2.64 16.52
C ALA A 226 7.43 -3.67 15.39
N ALA A 227 8.39 -4.59 15.51
CA ALA A 227 8.62 -5.66 14.53
C ALA A 227 7.48 -6.69 14.49
N ALA A 228 6.95 -7.05 15.66
CA ALA A 228 5.89 -8.03 15.76
C ALA A 228 4.67 -7.56 14.95
N ASP A 229 4.21 -8.42 14.05
CA ASP A 229 3.02 -8.18 13.22
C ASP A 229 3.15 -7.02 12.22
N CYS A 230 4.36 -6.49 11.95
CA CYS A 230 4.58 -5.41 10.98
C CYS A 230 4.24 -5.81 9.53
N LEU A 231 4.33 -7.11 9.22
CA LEU A 231 4.01 -7.65 7.90
C LEU A 231 2.67 -8.40 7.92
N ALA A 232 1.98 -8.35 6.78
CA ALA A 232 0.70 -9.02 6.55
C ALA A 232 0.76 -9.81 5.22
N PRO A 233 1.30 -11.05 5.21
CA PRO A 233 1.45 -11.86 4.00
C PRO A 233 0.11 -12.42 3.47
N GLU A 234 -0.96 -12.39 4.27
CA GLU A 234 -2.22 -13.06 3.99
C GLU A 234 -2.94 -12.53 2.73
N PRO A 235 -2.96 -11.21 2.43
CA PRO A 235 -3.51 -10.69 1.18
C PRO A 235 -2.78 -11.21 -0.07
N LEU A 236 -1.44 -11.31 -0.04
CA LEU A 236 -0.65 -11.89 -1.12
C LEU A 236 -0.99 -13.37 -1.35
N ALA A 237 -1.08 -14.15 -0.28
CA ALA A 237 -1.51 -15.54 -0.34
C ALA A 237 -2.91 -15.67 -0.96
N ARG A 238 -3.87 -14.86 -0.47
CA ARG A 238 -5.26 -14.86 -0.95
C ARG A 238 -5.39 -14.45 -2.42
N ALA A 239 -4.59 -13.50 -2.90
CA ALA A 239 -4.63 -13.06 -4.28
C ALA A 239 -4.23 -14.17 -5.28
N GLY A 240 -3.41 -15.13 -4.86
CA GLY A 240 -2.99 -16.28 -5.68
C GLY A 240 -3.96 -17.46 -5.60
N GLY A 241 -4.79 -17.52 -4.56
CA GLY A 241 -5.87 -18.51 -4.45
C GLY A 241 -7.02 -18.11 -5.35
N ARG A 242 -7.42 -18.99 -6.29
CA ARG A 242 -8.71 -18.85 -6.96
C ARG A 242 -9.79 -18.85 -5.86
N GLY A 243 -10.68 -17.85 -5.92
CA GLY A 243 -11.72 -17.58 -4.92
C GLY A 243 -12.63 -18.75 -4.63
#